data_AF-A0A349WYW1-F1
#
_entry.id   AF-A0A349WYW1-F1
#
_cell.length_a   1.000
_cell.length_b   1.000
_cell.length_c   1.000
_cell.angle_alpha   90.00
_cell.angle_beta   90.00
_cell.angle_gamma   90.00
#
_symmetry.space_group_name_H-M   'P 1'
#
loop_
_entity.id
_entity.type
_entity.pdbx_description
1 polymer ?
#
loop_
_entity_poly.entity_id
_entity_poly.type
_entity_poly.pdbx_seq_one_letter_code
_entity_poly.pdbx_strand_id
1 'polypeptide(L)'
;MTKPSVSLILKITIIDALREGLLFPFWWYSKGLRDIFTKLFACAKESVSFFGLDIWAKNLFVPMYGETSFTGRFVSFLVRFFMVIARSFAVGLWMFILVLIGMISVVIVPFTLFGFFMHLIGMFIS
;
A
#
# COMPACT_ATOMS: atom_id res chain seq x y z
N MET A 1 2.39 -12.67 45.68
CA MET A 1 2.22 -12.86 44.23
C MET A 1 2.81 -14.22 43.86
N THR A 2 1.97 -15.23 43.64
CA THR A 2 2.41 -16.55 43.17
C THR A 2 2.85 -16.44 41.72
N LYS A 3 4.06 -16.91 41.40
CA LYS A 3 4.58 -16.89 40.02
C LYS A 3 3.66 -17.76 39.15
N PRO A 4 3.16 -17.27 38.01
CA PRO A 4 2.35 -18.09 37.11
C PRO A 4 3.14 -19.32 36.69
N SER A 5 2.50 -20.48 36.74
CA SER A 5 3.10 -21.73 36.28
C SER A 5 3.41 -21.63 34.79
N VAL A 6 4.65 -21.94 34.40
CA VAL A 6 5.11 -21.92 32.99
C VAL A 6 4.19 -22.77 32.09
N SER A 7 3.69 -23.89 32.61
CA SER A 7 2.73 -24.76 31.92
C SER A 7 1.41 -24.06 31.59
N LEU A 8 0.93 -23.19 32.50
CA LEU A 8 -0.30 -22.43 32.29
C LEU A 8 -0.11 -21.35 31.21
N ILE A 9 1.02 -20.66 31.21
CA ILE A 9 1.35 -19.67 30.17
C ILE A 9 1.41 -20.36 28.81
N LEU A 10 2.14 -21.47 28.71
CA LEU A 10 2.29 -22.22 27.45
C LEU A 10 0.92 -22.66 26.90
N LYS A 11 0.07 -23.21 27.78
CA LYS A 11 -1.29 -23.65 27.41
C LYS A 11 -2.13 -22.49 26.87
N ILE A 12 -2.08 -21.33 27.53
CA ILE A 12 -2.82 -20.15 27.10
C ILE A 12 -2.30 -19.64 25.76
N THR A 13 -0.98 -19.49 25.60
CA THR A 13 -0.37 -19.05 24.34
C THR A 13 -0.74 -19.96 23.16
N ILE A 14 -0.75 -21.28 23.35
CA ILE A 14 -1.13 -22.22 22.28
C ILE A 14 -2.61 -22.08 21.92
N ILE A 15 -3.49 -21.99 22.91
CA ILE A 15 -4.94 -21.82 22.68
C ILE A 15 -5.22 -20.49 21.97
N ASP A 16 -4.56 -19.42 22.39
CA ASP A 16 -4.69 -18.10 21.78
C ASP A 16 -4.17 -18.11 20.34
N ALA A 17 -3.03 -18.75 20.07
CA ALA A 17 -2.50 -18.89 18.72
C ALA A 17 -3.47 -19.67 17.78
N LEU A 18 -4.07 -20.75 18.26
CA LEU A 18 -5.07 -21.50 17.51
C LEU A 18 -6.33 -20.66 17.26
N ARG A 19 -6.77 -19.91 18.27
CA ARG A 19 -7.92 -19.02 18.15
C ARG A 19 -7.66 -17.91 17.13
N GLU A 20 -6.49 -17.31 17.16
CA GLU A 20 -6.07 -16.30 16.17
C GLU A 20 -5.95 -16.86 14.76
N GLY A 21 -5.45 -18.10 14.62
CA GLY A 21 -5.41 -18.81 13.34
C GLY A 21 -6.79 -19.10 12.77
N LEU A 22 -7.75 -19.53 13.60
CA LEU A 22 -9.13 -19.78 13.18
C LEU A 22 -9.89 -18.48 12.86
N LEU A 23 -9.64 -17.43 13.63
CA LEU A 23 -10.24 -16.11 13.39
C LEU A 23 -9.48 -15.30 12.33
N PHE A 24 -8.38 -15.83 11.79
CA PHE A 24 -7.54 -15.20 10.77
C PHE A 24 -8.32 -14.53 9.63
N PRO A 25 -9.20 -15.26 8.91
CA PRO A 25 -9.92 -14.65 7.80
C PRO A 25 -10.86 -13.53 8.25
N PHE A 26 -11.47 -13.65 9.42
CA PHE A 26 -12.41 -12.65 9.94
C PHE A 26 -11.70 -11.37 10.41
N TRP A 27 -10.56 -11.49 11.09
CA TRP A 27 -9.81 -10.31 11.53
C TRP A 27 -9.08 -9.63 10.36
N TRP A 28 -8.64 -10.40 9.35
CA TRP A 28 -7.99 -9.86 8.16
C TRP A 28 -8.90 -8.87 7.45
N TYR A 29 -10.16 -9.23 7.19
CA TYR A 29 -11.11 -8.33 6.51
C TYR A 29 -11.61 -7.16 7.35
N SER A 30 -11.34 -7.15 8.65
CA SER A 30 -11.69 -6.03 9.53
C SER A 30 -10.47 -5.15 9.80
N LYS A 31 -9.64 -5.54 10.77
CA LYS A 31 -8.49 -4.73 11.20
C LYS A 31 -7.36 -4.74 10.17
N GLY A 32 -7.03 -5.91 9.62
CA GLY A 32 -5.92 -6.05 8.66
C GLY A 32 -6.11 -5.19 7.41
N LEU A 33 -7.29 -5.29 6.80
CA LEU A 33 -7.66 -4.57 5.59
C LEU A 33 -7.64 -3.06 5.83
N ARG A 34 -8.20 -2.61 6.95
CA ARG A 34 -8.20 -1.19 7.33
C ARG A 34 -6.77 -0.65 7.49
N ASP A 35 -5.89 -1.40 8.15
CA ASP A 35 -4.50 -1.00 8.36
C ASP A 35 -3.75 -0.94 7.02
N ILE A 36 -3.98 -1.90 6.12
CA ILE A 36 -3.40 -1.91 4.78
C ILE A 36 -3.87 -0.70 3.97
N PHE A 37 -5.18 -0.45 3.89
CA PHE A 37 -5.71 0.70 3.15
C PHE A 37 -5.22 2.04 3.71
N THR A 38 -5.08 2.15 5.03
CA THR A 38 -4.52 3.35 5.67
C THR A 38 -3.07 3.57 5.23
N LYS A 39 -2.26 2.50 5.19
CA LYS A 39 -0.88 2.56 4.70
C LYS A 39 -0.80 2.88 3.21
N LEU A 40 -1.62 2.23 2.37
CA LEU A 40 -1.67 2.48 0.93
C LEU A 40 -2.03 3.94 0.64
N PHE A 41 -3.00 4.51 1.37
CA PHE A 41 -3.38 5.91 1.22
C PHE A 41 -2.28 6.87 1.67
N ALA A 42 -1.55 6.54 2.75
CA ALA A 42 -0.38 7.30 3.17
C ALA A 42 0.72 7.27 2.09
N CYS A 43 1.06 6.10 1.55
CA CYS A 43 2.03 5.95 0.47
C CYS A 43 1.61 6.69 -0.81
N ALA A 44 0.32 6.70 -1.13
CA ALA A 44 -0.20 7.46 -2.26
C ALA A 44 0.05 8.97 -2.08
N LYS A 45 -0.27 9.53 -0.90
CA LYS A 45 -0.01 10.94 -0.59
C LYS A 45 1.47 11.28 -0.63
N GLU A 46 2.30 10.42 -0.04
CA GLU A 46 3.75 10.59 0.00
C GLU A 46 4.35 10.59 -1.41
N SER A 47 3.83 9.77 -2.33
CA SER A 47 4.33 9.72 -3.71
C SER A 47 4.21 11.06 -4.43
N VAL A 48 3.11 11.79 -4.24
CA VAL A 48 2.93 13.12 -4.87
C VAL A 48 4.00 14.10 -4.40
N SER A 49 4.33 14.07 -3.10
CA SER A 49 5.38 14.91 -2.51
C SER A 49 6.78 14.46 -2.92
N PHE A 50 7.04 13.15 -2.95
CA PHE A 50 8.31 12.57 -3.36
C PHE A 50 8.68 12.94 -4.81
N PHE A 51 7.71 12.83 -5.73
CA PHE A 51 7.88 13.29 -7.11
C PHE A 51 7.75 14.81 -7.27
N GLY A 52 7.45 15.55 -6.19
CA GLY A 52 7.31 17.01 -6.16
C GLY A 52 6.26 17.56 -7.14
N LEU A 53 5.28 16.74 -7.52
CA LEU A 53 4.34 17.07 -8.59
C LEU A 53 3.54 18.33 -8.24
N ASP A 54 3.19 18.48 -6.98
CA ASP A 54 2.50 19.66 -6.45
C ASP A 54 3.36 20.94 -6.55
N ILE A 55 4.66 20.85 -6.28
CA ILE A 55 5.60 21.98 -6.37
C ILE A 55 5.74 22.44 -7.82
N TRP A 56 5.93 21.50 -8.75
CA TRP A 56 6.10 21.82 -10.17
C TRP A 56 4.81 22.35 -10.79
N ALA A 57 3.66 21.80 -10.42
CA ALA A 57 2.37 22.30 -10.85
C ALA A 57 2.10 23.73 -10.35
N LYS A 58 2.39 24.02 -9.08
CA LYS A 58 2.23 25.37 -8.50
C LYS A 58 3.16 26.40 -9.16
N ASN A 59 4.36 25.98 -9.55
CA ASN A 59 5.37 26.85 -10.16
C ASN A 59 5.35 26.82 -11.69
N LEU A 60 4.30 26.34 -12.35
CA LEU A 60 4.32 26.15 -13.80
C LEU A 60 4.59 27.44 -14.59
N PHE A 61 4.15 28.60 -14.07
CA PHE A 61 4.28 29.91 -14.73
C PHE A 61 5.41 30.80 -14.18
N VAL A 62 6.21 30.31 -13.23
CA VAL A 62 7.33 31.09 -12.68
C VAL A 62 8.53 30.97 -13.64
N PRO A 63 9.25 32.04 -14.00
CA PRO A 63 10.43 31.93 -14.87
C PRO A 63 11.57 31.13 -14.18
N MET A 64 12.32 30.32 -14.93
CA MET A 64 13.46 29.54 -14.39
C MET A 64 14.74 30.35 -14.23
N TYR A 65 15.04 31.22 -15.20
CA TYR A 65 16.35 31.86 -15.35
C TYR A 65 16.36 33.34 -14.94
N GLY A 66 15.32 33.82 -14.24
CA GLY A 66 15.17 35.24 -13.90
C GLY A 66 14.93 36.17 -15.11
N GLU A 67 15.01 35.64 -16.33
CA GLU A 67 14.76 36.38 -17.55
C GLU A 67 13.26 36.58 -17.76
N THR A 68 12.83 37.84 -17.83
CA THR A 68 11.42 38.22 -17.94
C THR A 68 10.95 38.36 -19.39
N SER A 69 11.82 38.08 -20.37
CA SER A 69 11.49 38.07 -21.79
C SER A 69 10.34 37.09 -22.06
N PHE A 70 9.43 37.47 -22.97
CA PHE A 70 8.28 36.63 -23.34
C PHE A 70 8.73 35.25 -23.83
N THR A 71 9.81 35.21 -24.62
CA THR A 71 10.44 33.98 -25.11
C THR A 71 10.97 33.12 -23.95
N GLY A 72 11.70 33.72 -23.00
CA GLY A 72 12.24 33.00 -21.83
C GLY A 72 11.16 32.42 -20.92
N ARG A 73 10.05 33.14 -20.73
CA ARG A 73 8.88 32.64 -19.98
C ARG A 73 8.19 31.48 -20.68
N PHE A 74 8.03 31.54 -22.01
CA PHE A 74 7.41 30.47 -22.78
C PHE A 74 8.24 29.18 -22.75
N VAL A 75 9.57 29.29 -22.91
CA VAL A 75 10.47 28.13 -22.79
C VAL A 75 10.44 27.56 -21.37
N SER A 76 10.47 28.40 -20.33
CA SER A 76 10.37 27.96 -18.93
C SER A 76 9.07 27.18 -18.66
N PHE A 77 7.95 27.68 -19.19
CA PHE A 77 6.66 27.00 -19.10
C PHE A 77 6.70 25.64 -19.79
N LEU A 78 7.19 25.54 -21.03
CA LEU A 78 7.24 24.28 -21.77
C LEU A 78 8.07 23.21 -21.04
N VAL A 79 9.25 23.57 -20.55
CA VAL A 79 10.12 22.63 -19.80
C VAL A 79 9.38 22.12 -18.56
N ARG A 80 8.78 23.01 -17.77
CA ARG A 80 8.03 22.64 -16.56
C ARG A 80 6.79 21.82 -16.90
N PHE A 81 6.10 22.12 -17.98
CA PHE A 81 4.94 21.39 -18.46
C PHE A 81 5.29 19.93 -18.79
N PHE A 82 6.36 19.71 -19.57
CA PHE A 82 6.83 18.36 -19.86
C PHE A 82 7.34 17.64 -18.61
N MET A 83 8.01 18.33 -17.69
CA MET A 83 8.43 17.72 -16.41
C MET A 83 7.23 17.32 -15.55
N VAL A 84 6.17 18.13 -15.49
CA VAL A 84 4.93 17.77 -14.79
C VAL A 84 4.34 16.53 -15.43
N ILE A 85 4.19 16.47 -16.76
CA ILE A 85 3.66 15.31 -17.47
C ILE A 85 4.48 14.04 -17.15
N ALA A 86 5.81 14.10 -17.28
CA ALA A 86 6.67 12.96 -17.00
C ALA A 86 6.55 12.46 -15.55
N ARG A 87 6.52 13.39 -14.58
CA ARG A 87 6.33 13.07 -13.15
C ARG A 87 4.93 12.53 -12.88
N SER A 88 3.90 13.03 -13.58
CA SER A 88 2.53 12.50 -13.50
C SER A 88 2.45 11.04 -13.94
N PHE A 89 3.19 10.65 -14.99
CA PHE A 89 3.28 9.24 -15.38
C PHE A 89 3.94 8.38 -14.30
N ALA A 90 5.01 8.86 -13.67
CA ALA A 90 5.68 8.13 -12.58
C ALA A 90 4.76 7.93 -11.36
N VAL A 91 4.07 8.99 -10.93
CA VAL A 91 3.06 8.90 -9.86
C VAL A 91 1.92 7.97 -10.29
N GLY A 92 1.45 8.06 -11.54
CA GLY A 92 0.39 7.19 -12.06
C GLY A 92 0.77 5.71 -12.03
N LEU A 93 1.99 5.37 -12.44
CA LEU A 93 2.51 4.00 -12.35
C LEU A 93 2.62 3.52 -10.90
N TRP A 94 3.07 4.38 -9.99
CA TRP A 94 3.13 4.05 -8.57
C TRP A 94 1.74 3.82 -7.97
N MET A 95 0.78 4.67 -8.30
CA MET A 95 -0.62 4.50 -7.90
C MET A 95 -1.21 3.20 -8.44
N PHE A 96 -0.88 2.81 -9.67
CA PHE A 96 -1.27 1.53 -10.24
C PHE A 96 -0.74 0.35 -9.43
N ILE A 97 0.55 0.38 -9.04
CA ILE A 97 1.15 -0.65 -8.17
C ILE A 97 0.43 -0.71 -6.81
N LEU A 98 0.13 0.44 -6.19
CA LEU A 98 -0.59 0.48 -4.91
C LEU A 98 -1.99 -0.13 -5.02
N VAL A 99 -2.69 0.10 -6.14
CA VAL A 99 -4.00 -0.53 -6.41
C VAL A 99 -3.85 -2.05 -6.54
N LEU A 100 -2.85 -2.53 -7.29
CA LEU A 100 -2.57 -3.98 -7.40
C LEU A 100 -2.29 -4.60 -6.03
N ILE A 101 -1.48 -3.96 -5.18
CA ILE A 101 -1.23 -4.43 -3.82
C ILE A 101 -2.53 -4.48 -3.01
N GLY A 102 -3.38 -3.47 -3.13
CA GLY A 102 -4.70 -3.47 -2.49
C GLY A 102 -5.59 -4.63 -2.94
N MET A 103 -5.64 -4.90 -4.25
CA MET A 103 -6.38 -6.03 -4.81
C MET A 103 -5.84 -7.38 -4.34
N ILE A 104 -4.52 -7.56 -4.38
CA ILE A 104 -3.86 -8.78 -3.87
C ILE A 104 -4.19 -8.97 -2.39
N SER A 105 -4.16 -7.91 -1.59
CA SER A 105 -4.46 -7.97 -0.16
C SER A 105 -5.88 -8.45 0.14
N VAL A 106 -6.85 -8.17 -0.74
CA VAL A 106 -8.22 -8.68 -0.62
C VAL A 106 -8.30 -10.16 -1.03
N VAL A 107 -7.63 -10.53 -2.13
CA VAL A 107 -7.77 -11.86 -2.75
C VAL A 107 -6.88 -12.93 -2.11
N ILE A 108 -5.82 -12.55 -1.40
CA ILE A 108 -4.84 -13.49 -0.88
C ILE A 108 -5.43 -14.45 0.16
N VAL A 109 -6.30 -13.98 1.05
CA VAL A 109 -6.94 -14.81 2.09
C VAL A 109 -7.91 -15.86 1.53
N PRO A 110 -8.87 -15.52 0.65
CA PRO A 110 -9.77 -16.52 0.10
C PRO A 110 -9.02 -17.52 -0.78
N PHE A 111 -7.98 -17.07 -1.48
CA PHE A 111 -7.12 -17.94 -2.27
C PHE A 111 -6.34 -18.95 -1.40
N THR A 112 -5.75 -18.49 -0.28
CA THR A 112 -5.02 -19.39 0.63
C THR A 112 -5.96 -20.36 1.35
N LEU A 113 -7.15 -19.91 1.77
CA LEU A 113 -8.17 -20.78 2.34
C LEU A 113 -8.60 -21.86 1.33
N PHE A 114 -8.89 -21.47 0.09
CA PHE A 114 -9.28 -22.41 -0.96
C PHE A 114 -8.21 -23.47 -1.21
N GLY A 115 -6.95 -23.05 -1.37
CA GLY A 115 -5.82 -23.96 -1.55
C GLY A 115 -5.63 -24.91 -0.36
N PHE A 116 -5.78 -24.41 0.86
CA PHE A 116 -5.73 -25.23 2.07
C PHE A 116 -6.82 -26.30 2.10
N PHE A 117 -8.07 -25.96 1.82
CA PHE A 117 -9.17 -26.94 1.78
C PHE A 117 -8.99 -27.97 0.67
N MET A 118 -8.55 -27.56 -0.52
CA MET A 118 -8.27 -28.49 -1.62
C MET A 118 -7.19 -29.51 -1.25
N HIS A 119 -6.11 -29.06 -0.59
CA HIS A 119 -5.06 -29.97 -0.13
C HIS A 119 -5.56 -30.91 0.97
N LEU A 120 -6.37 -30.42 1.93
CA LEU A 120 -6.99 -31.27 2.94
C LEU A 120 -7.82 -32.39 2.31
N ILE A 121 -8.70 -32.04 1.36
CA ILE A 121 -9.54 -33.02 0.66
C ILE A 121 -8.69 -34.04 -0.11
N GLY A 122 -7.62 -33.58 -0.79
CA GLY A 122 -6.70 -34.44 -1.50
C GLY A 122 -6.08 -35.52 -0.61
N MET A 123 -5.69 -35.18 0.62
CA MET A 123 -5.12 -36.14 1.58
C MET A 123 -6.10 -37.23 2.03
N PHE A 124 -7.41 -36.98 1.98
CA PHE A 124 -8.43 -37.98 2.34
C PHE A 124 -8.85 -38.87 1.17
N ILE A 125 -8.58 -38.44 -0.06
CA ILE A 125 -8.96 -39.15 -1.30
C ILE A 125 -7.79 -39.98 -1.85
N SER A 126 -6.53 -39.64 -1.54
CA SER A 126 -5.33 -40.44 -1.84
C SER A 126 -5.13 -41.59 -0.84
#